data_AF-A0A1S1GT70-F1
#
_entry.id   AF-A0A1S1GT70-F1
#
_cell.length_a   1.000
_cell.length_b   1.000
_cell.length_c   1.000
_cell.angle_alpha   90.00
_cell.angle_beta   90.00
_cell.angle_gamma   90.00
#
_symmetry.space_group_name_H-M   'P 1'
#
loop_
_entity.id
_entity.type
_entity.pdbx_description
1 polymer ?
#
loop_
_entity_poly.entity_id
_entity_poly.type
_entity_poly.pdbx_seq_one_letter_code
_entity_poly.pdbx_strand_id
1 'polypeptide(L)'
;MKTIIKVLSGLIILTLICITGLFGYNKLKENEDLKKQLNQHQTNQANADTTSDKQSNQNDTNDSEQFTNANSITNNESNDNSQNNKVNRNNVFDYVIKGINDDGGDTSLMKFREPTYDSSSGIWTIVATNKSNVGATYKINVDSTGHVTMYEGINEDLVLDADVSLN
;
A
#
# COMPACT_ATOMS: atom_id res chain seq x y z
N MET A 1 -41.14 -22.32 37.91
CA MET A 1 -39.68 -22.36 37.63
C MET A 1 -39.32 -23.10 36.34
N LYS A 2 -39.80 -24.34 36.11
CA LYS A 2 -39.48 -25.13 34.89
C LYS A 2 -39.89 -24.45 33.57
N THR A 3 -41.00 -23.71 33.55
CA THR A 3 -41.49 -22.96 32.38
C THR A 3 -40.64 -21.73 32.06
N ILE A 4 -40.16 -21.01 33.08
CA ILE A 4 -39.34 -19.80 32.91
C ILE A 4 -37.95 -20.16 32.34
N ILE A 5 -37.37 -21.28 32.80
CA ILE A 5 -36.08 -21.78 32.30
C ILE A 5 -36.17 -22.19 30.81
N LYS A 6 -37.30 -22.80 30.40
CA LYS A 6 -37.52 -23.17 28.98
C LYS A 6 -37.64 -21.96 28.06
N VAL A 7 -38.31 -20.89 28.52
CA VAL A 7 -38.44 -19.64 27.75
C VAL A 7 -37.10 -18.93 27.61
N LEU A 8 -36.30 -18.88 28.68
CA LEU A 8 -34.98 -18.25 28.65
C LEU A 8 -34.00 -18.98 27.74
N SER A 9 -34.02 -20.33 27.74
CA SER A 9 -33.19 -21.14 26.85
C SER A 9 -33.55 -20.97 25.37
N GLY A 10 -34.83 -20.76 25.04
CA GLY A 10 -35.27 -20.47 23.67
C GLY A 10 -34.77 -19.12 23.17
N LEU A 11 -34.73 -18.10 24.06
CA LEU A 11 -34.29 -16.76 23.71
C LEU A 11 -32.80 -16.70 23.32
N ILE A 12 -31.96 -17.49 23.99
CA ILE A 12 -30.50 -17.54 23.75
C ILE A 12 -30.18 -18.22 22.39
N ILE A 13 -30.97 -19.22 22.00
CA ILE A 13 -30.79 -19.91 20.71
C ILE A 13 -31.20 -18.99 19.56
N LEU A 14 -32.24 -18.19 19.75
CA LEU A 14 -32.74 -17.25 18.72
C LEU A 14 -31.74 -16.12 18.43
N THR A 15 -31.02 -15.62 19.44
CA THR A 15 -30.00 -14.57 19.25
C THR A 15 -28.77 -15.09 18.48
N LEU A 16 -28.35 -16.33 18.72
CA LEU A 16 -27.22 -16.94 18.00
C LEU A 16 -27.50 -17.11 16.49
N ILE A 17 -28.72 -17.49 16.11
CA ILE A 17 -29.10 -17.69 14.70
C ILE A 17 -29.10 -16.35 13.94
N CYS A 18 -29.60 -15.26 14.55
CA CYS A 18 -29.59 -13.93 13.93
C CYS A 18 -28.17 -13.42 13.61
N ILE A 19 -27.18 -13.71 14.47
CA ILE A 19 -25.78 -13.29 14.25
C ILE A 19 -25.18 -14.02 13.04
N THR A 20 -25.45 -15.31 12.89
CA THR A 20 -24.95 -16.09 11.74
C THR A 20 -25.62 -15.71 10.41
N GLY A 21 -26.90 -15.33 10.42
CA GLY A 21 -27.62 -14.88 9.23
C GLY A 21 -27.11 -13.56 8.65
N LEU A 22 -26.75 -12.61 9.52
CA LEU A 22 -26.21 -11.30 9.12
C LEU A 22 -24.78 -11.40 8.54
N PHE A 23 -23.92 -12.26 9.11
CA PHE A 23 -22.54 -12.43 8.62
C PHE A 23 -22.46 -13.22 7.30
N GLY A 24 -23.36 -14.20 7.10
CA GLY A 24 -23.41 -15.00 5.86
C GLY A 24 -23.91 -14.22 4.64
N TYR A 25 -24.91 -13.35 4.81
CA TYR A 25 -25.45 -12.55 3.71
C TYR A 25 -24.43 -11.53 3.16
N ASN A 26 -23.63 -10.92 4.04
CA ASN A 26 -22.63 -9.94 3.61
C ASN A 26 -21.53 -10.57 2.74
N LYS A 27 -21.12 -11.81 3.05
CA LYS A 27 -20.08 -12.54 2.30
C LYS A 27 -20.54 -13.04 0.92
N LEU A 28 -21.85 -13.24 0.74
CA LEU A 28 -22.41 -13.68 -0.55
C LEU A 28 -22.50 -12.51 -1.55
N LYS A 29 -22.86 -11.31 -1.09
CA LYS A 29 -23.03 -10.12 -1.93
C LYS A 29 -21.70 -9.61 -2.50
N GLU A 30 -20.62 -9.72 -1.72
CA GLU A 30 -19.27 -9.37 -2.16
C GLU A 30 -18.80 -10.26 -3.33
N ASN A 31 -19.12 -11.56 -3.32
CA ASN A 31 -18.76 -12.49 -4.40
C ASN A 31 -19.50 -12.22 -5.71
N GLU A 32 -20.76 -11.78 -5.67
CA GLU A 32 -21.52 -11.45 -6.89
C GLU A 32 -21.00 -10.17 -7.56
N ASP A 33 -20.64 -9.15 -6.78
CA ASP A 33 -20.06 -7.90 -7.30
C ASP A 33 -18.64 -8.13 -7.86
N LEU A 34 -17.83 -8.99 -7.23
CA LEU A 34 -16.52 -9.41 -7.75
C LEU A 34 -16.65 -10.15 -9.09
N LYS A 35 -17.63 -11.07 -9.23
CA LYS A 35 -17.89 -11.77 -10.51
C LYS A 35 -18.38 -10.83 -11.61
N LYS A 36 -19.13 -9.79 -11.26
CA LYS A 36 -19.64 -8.82 -12.24
C LYS A 36 -18.53 -7.89 -12.76
N GLN A 37 -17.59 -7.50 -11.91
CA GLN A 37 -16.42 -6.71 -12.29
C GLN A 37 -15.43 -7.51 -13.14
N LEU A 38 -15.21 -8.79 -12.82
CA LEU A 38 -14.32 -9.65 -13.61
C LEU A 38 -14.83 -9.90 -15.05
N ASN A 39 -16.14 -10.09 -15.23
CA ASN A 39 -16.75 -10.30 -16.55
C ASN A 39 -16.83 -9.03 -17.42
N GLN A 40 -16.73 -7.82 -16.84
CA GLN A 40 -16.65 -6.58 -17.62
C GLN A 40 -15.24 -6.29 -18.12
N HIS A 41 -14.21 -6.81 -17.44
CA HIS A 41 -12.81 -6.61 -17.83
C HIS A 41 -12.35 -7.53 -18.99
N GLN A 42 -13.04 -8.64 -19.25
CA GLN A 42 -12.69 -9.58 -20.33
C GLN A 42 -13.29 -9.24 -21.71
N THR A 43 -14.31 -8.39 -21.79
CA THR A 43 -14.98 -8.08 -23.07
C THR A 43 -14.43 -6.87 -23.82
N ASN A 44 -13.54 -6.07 -23.21
CA ASN A 44 -13.01 -4.84 -23.81
C ASN A 44 -11.64 -5.01 -24.50
N GLN A 45 -11.16 -6.24 -24.73
CA GLN A 45 -9.86 -6.50 -25.35
C GLN A 45 -9.91 -7.29 -26.67
N ALA A 46 -11.04 -7.29 -27.37
CA ALA A 46 -11.12 -7.82 -28.72
C ALA A 46 -11.75 -6.80 -29.69
N ASN A 47 -10.98 -6.41 -30.71
CA ASN A 47 -11.28 -5.49 -31.82
C ASN A 47 -11.00 -4.00 -31.50
N ALA A 48 -10.30 -3.21 -32.31
CA ALA A 48 -9.91 -3.35 -33.70
C ALA A 48 -8.64 -2.53 -34.00
N ASP A 49 -7.81 -3.08 -34.87
CA ASP A 49 -6.74 -2.40 -35.59
C ASP A 49 -7.35 -1.85 -36.90
N THR A 50 -7.30 -0.53 -37.15
CA THR A 50 -7.19 0.07 -38.51
C THR A 50 -6.84 1.57 -38.42
N THR A 51 -5.75 1.94 -39.07
CA THR A 51 -5.20 3.29 -39.31
C THR A 51 -6.09 4.20 -40.15
N SER A 52 -6.14 5.52 -39.83
CA SER A 52 -6.16 6.61 -40.83
C SER A 52 -5.90 7.98 -40.19
N ASP A 53 -4.93 8.68 -40.77
CA ASP A 53 -4.52 10.05 -40.47
C ASP A 53 -5.65 11.08 -40.58
N LYS A 54 -5.67 12.03 -39.63
CA LYS A 54 -6.00 13.45 -39.86
C LYS A 54 -5.50 14.31 -38.70
N GLN A 55 -4.51 15.14 -39.04
CA GLN A 55 -3.91 16.20 -38.26
C GLN A 55 -4.93 17.30 -37.91
N SER A 56 -5.03 17.66 -36.62
CA SER A 56 -5.46 18.98 -36.17
C SER A 56 -4.78 19.31 -34.85
N ASN A 57 -3.92 20.33 -34.88
CA ASN A 57 -3.29 20.94 -33.71
C ASN A 57 -4.34 21.48 -32.74
N GLN A 58 -4.28 21.06 -31.49
CA GLN A 58 -4.47 21.97 -30.36
C GLN A 58 -3.75 21.40 -29.13
N ASN A 59 -2.85 22.20 -28.56
CA ASN A 59 -2.08 21.93 -27.35
C ASN A 59 -2.94 21.41 -26.21
N ASP A 60 -2.50 20.34 -25.55
CA ASP A 60 -2.44 20.25 -24.10
C ASP A 60 -1.36 19.23 -23.69
N THR A 61 -0.62 19.61 -22.66
CA THR A 61 0.75 19.22 -22.33
C THR A 61 0.89 17.78 -21.83
N ASN A 62 1.84 17.05 -22.40
CA ASN A 62 2.41 15.82 -21.83
C ASN A 62 3.16 16.15 -20.54
N ASP A 63 2.90 15.44 -19.45
CA ASP A 63 3.90 15.22 -18.41
C ASP A 63 3.86 13.75 -17.96
N SER A 64 4.73 12.96 -18.59
CA SER A 64 5.39 11.85 -17.91
C SER A 64 6.35 12.48 -16.91
N GLU A 65 6.00 12.47 -15.62
CA GLU A 65 6.96 12.80 -14.57
C GLU A 65 7.94 11.63 -14.39
N GLN A 66 8.93 11.64 -15.27
CA GLN A 66 10.27 11.11 -15.02
C GLN A 66 10.88 11.98 -13.90
N PHE A 67 11.02 11.44 -12.69
CA PHE A 67 11.68 12.13 -11.58
C PHE A 67 13.15 12.39 -11.92
N THR A 68 13.43 13.56 -12.49
CA THR A 68 14.78 14.11 -12.63
C THR A 68 14.84 15.32 -11.71
N ASN A 69 15.22 15.11 -10.44
CA ASN A 69 15.46 16.20 -9.50
C ASN A 69 16.81 16.86 -9.82
N ALA A 70 16.79 17.83 -10.73
CA ALA A 70 17.81 18.86 -10.81
C ALA A 70 17.23 20.14 -10.22
N ASN A 71 17.47 20.41 -8.94
CA ASN A 71 17.46 21.80 -8.49
C ASN A 71 18.51 22.09 -7.41
N SER A 72 19.06 23.29 -7.57
CA SER A 72 20.29 23.80 -7.02
C SER A 72 20.34 23.87 -5.49
N ILE A 73 21.54 23.55 -5.01
CA ILE A 73 22.14 23.78 -3.68
C ILE A 73 21.57 25.03 -2.98
N THR A 74 21.08 24.84 -1.76
CA THR A 74 21.20 25.81 -0.67
C THR A 74 21.57 25.02 0.58
N ASN A 75 22.89 24.95 0.83
CA ASN A 75 23.46 24.33 2.02
C ASN A 75 23.13 25.21 3.23
N ASN A 76 22.17 24.78 4.05
CA ASN A 76 22.17 25.10 5.47
C ASN A 76 22.66 23.87 6.22
N GLU A 77 23.98 23.73 6.26
CA GLU A 77 24.67 22.79 7.14
C GLU A 77 24.39 23.20 8.60
N SER A 78 23.37 22.61 9.22
CA SER A 78 23.44 22.39 10.67
C SER A 78 24.40 21.24 10.88
N ASN A 79 25.59 21.62 11.34
CA ASN A 79 26.68 20.75 11.73
C ASN A 79 26.22 19.93 12.96
N ASP A 80 25.55 18.81 12.71
CA ASP A 80 25.22 17.82 13.75
C ASP A 80 26.05 16.56 13.52
N ASN A 81 26.51 16.02 14.64
CA ASN A 81 27.63 15.10 14.80
C ASN A 81 27.51 13.86 13.90
N SER A 82 28.40 13.77 12.90
CA SER A 82 28.34 12.80 11.80
C SER A 82 28.64 11.36 12.26
N GLN A 83 27.62 10.68 12.78
CA GLN A 83 27.38 9.30 12.33
C GLN A 83 27.13 9.43 10.83
N ASN A 84 28.00 8.86 10.00
CA ASN A 84 27.89 8.91 8.56
C ASN A 84 26.71 8.01 8.13
N ASN A 85 25.49 8.47 8.41
CA ASN A 85 24.27 7.73 8.14
C ASN A 85 24.10 7.66 6.62
N LYS A 86 24.16 6.44 6.11
CA LYS A 86 23.99 6.12 4.69
C LYS A 86 22.59 6.54 4.22
N VAL A 87 21.62 6.54 5.13
CA VAL A 87 20.21 6.88 4.90
C VAL A 87 19.88 8.27 5.44
N ASN A 88 19.22 9.08 4.62
CA ASN A 88 18.73 10.42 4.94
C ASN A 88 17.40 10.69 4.21
N ARG A 89 16.80 11.86 4.44
CA ARG A 89 15.49 12.23 3.87
C ARG A 89 15.45 12.14 2.33
N ASN A 90 16.57 12.41 1.67
CA ASN A 90 16.63 12.50 0.22
C ASN A 90 16.70 11.11 -0.45
N ASN A 91 17.19 10.09 0.25
CA ASN A 91 17.41 8.76 -0.32
C ASN A 91 16.63 7.64 0.37
N VAL A 92 15.91 7.91 1.47
CA VAL A 92 15.14 6.88 2.19
C VAL A 92 14.15 6.14 1.29
N PHE A 93 13.51 6.84 0.34
CA PHE A 93 12.61 6.20 -0.62
C PHE A 93 13.33 5.27 -1.59
N ASP A 94 14.57 5.59 -1.96
CA ASP A 94 15.34 4.74 -2.86
C ASP A 94 15.61 3.37 -2.22
N TYR A 95 15.90 3.33 -0.92
CA TYR A 95 16.04 2.09 -0.15
C TYR A 95 14.75 1.28 -0.14
N VAL A 96 13.62 1.94 0.13
CA VAL A 96 12.30 1.28 0.13
C VAL A 96 11.95 0.71 -1.25
N ILE A 97 12.12 1.51 -2.30
CA ILE A 97 11.80 1.11 -3.66
C ILE A 97 12.66 -0.07 -4.08
N LYS A 98 13.97 0.02 -3.85
CA LYS A 98 14.89 -1.06 -4.18
C LYS A 98 14.60 -2.31 -3.35
N GLY A 99 14.40 -2.19 -2.04
CA GLY A 99 14.13 -3.33 -1.16
C GLY A 99 12.87 -4.09 -1.56
N ILE A 100 11.77 -3.38 -1.84
CA ILE A 100 10.52 -4.02 -2.26
C ILE A 100 10.66 -4.66 -3.64
N ASN A 101 11.27 -3.96 -4.61
CA ASN A 101 11.39 -4.48 -5.96
C ASN A 101 12.37 -5.67 -6.04
N ASP A 102 13.45 -5.66 -5.26
CA ASP A 102 14.43 -6.77 -5.21
C ASP A 102 13.83 -8.03 -4.58
N ASP A 103 12.88 -7.88 -3.64
CA ASP A 103 12.13 -9.00 -3.02
C ASP A 103 10.94 -9.47 -3.88
N GLY A 104 10.81 -8.94 -5.11
CA GLY A 104 9.78 -9.33 -6.07
C GLY A 104 8.43 -8.62 -5.90
N GLY A 105 8.36 -7.61 -5.03
CA GLY A 105 7.22 -6.71 -4.93
C GLY A 105 7.19 -5.67 -6.05
N ASP A 106 6.08 -4.91 -6.13
CA ASP A 106 5.92 -3.83 -7.11
C ASP A 106 5.51 -2.53 -6.42
N THR A 107 6.50 -1.66 -6.20
CA THR A 107 6.29 -0.33 -5.61
C THR A 107 5.40 0.58 -6.46
N SER A 108 5.27 0.32 -7.76
CA SER A 108 4.38 1.09 -8.64
C SER A 108 2.91 0.89 -8.28
N LEU A 109 2.56 -0.13 -7.51
CA LEU A 109 1.21 -0.41 -7.02
C LEU A 109 0.93 0.21 -5.64
N MET A 110 1.88 0.95 -5.07
CA MET A 110 1.79 1.49 -3.71
C MET A 110 1.66 3.03 -3.71
N LYS A 111 0.97 3.55 -2.70
CA LYS A 111 0.94 4.98 -2.36
C LYS A 111 1.70 5.18 -1.06
N PHE A 112 2.83 5.87 -1.14
CA PHE A 112 3.64 6.18 0.03
C PHE A 112 3.21 7.50 0.66
N ARG A 113 3.24 7.56 1.99
CA ARG A 113 3.15 8.81 2.75
C ARG A 113 4.55 9.36 2.99
N GLU A 114 4.62 10.63 3.36
CA GLU A 114 5.87 11.29 3.74
C GLU A 114 6.60 10.53 4.86
N PRO A 115 7.93 10.35 4.74
CA PRO A 115 8.71 9.64 5.74
C PRO A 115 8.85 10.49 7.01
N THR A 116 8.80 9.82 8.15
CA THR A 116 9.01 10.43 9.47
C THR A 116 10.29 9.87 10.07
N TYR A 117 11.15 10.73 10.60
CA TYR A 117 12.38 10.31 11.28
C TYR A 117 12.19 10.31 12.79
N ASP A 118 12.54 9.19 13.43
CA ASP A 118 12.66 9.11 14.88
C ASP A 118 14.13 9.26 15.30
N SER A 119 14.46 10.40 15.89
CA SER A 119 15.81 10.68 16.39
C SER A 119 16.25 9.79 17.56
N SER A 120 15.32 9.15 18.27
CA SER A 120 15.62 8.26 19.41
C SER A 120 16.11 6.90 18.94
N SER A 121 15.53 6.38 17.85
CA SER A 121 15.86 5.07 17.27
C SER A 121 16.77 5.16 16.04
N GLY A 122 16.88 6.33 15.41
CA GLY A 122 17.61 6.50 14.15
C GLY A 122 16.89 5.87 12.95
N ILE A 123 15.59 5.61 13.07
CA ILE A 123 14.79 4.91 12.06
C ILE A 123 13.92 5.91 11.30
N TRP A 124 13.88 5.73 9.98
CA TRP A 124 12.87 6.34 9.13
C TRP A 124 11.66 5.41 9.00
N THR A 125 10.47 5.94 9.23
CA THR A 125 9.22 5.22 9.06
C THR A 125 8.40 5.80 7.92
N ILE A 126 7.95 4.95 7.01
CA ILE A 126 7.08 5.25 5.88
C ILE A 126 5.82 4.41 6.00
N VAL A 127 4.66 5.04 5.92
CA VAL A 127 3.38 4.35 5.81
C VAL A 127 3.00 4.28 4.34
N ALA A 128 2.58 3.10 3.87
CA ALA A 128 2.14 2.91 2.50
C ALA A 128 0.80 2.17 2.44
N THR A 129 0.05 2.37 1.36
CA THR A 129 -1.20 1.65 1.09
C THR A 129 -1.23 1.19 -0.36
N ASN A 130 -2.04 0.17 -0.68
CA ASN A 130 -2.27 -0.20 -2.08
C ASN A 130 -2.92 0.97 -2.86
N LYS A 131 -2.51 1.19 -4.12
CA LYS A 131 -3.07 2.24 -4.99
C LYS A 131 -4.55 2.09 -5.26
N SER A 132 -5.07 0.85 -5.27
CA SER A 132 -6.50 0.54 -5.39
C SER A 132 -7.33 1.01 -4.18
N ASN A 133 -6.67 1.40 -3.07
CA ASN A 133 -7.28 1.67 -1.77
C ASN A 133 -8.02 0.47 -1.16
N VAL A 134 -7.79 -0.73 -1.68
CA VAL A 134 -8.30 -1.99 -1.15
C VAL A 134 -7.12 -2.82 -0.63
N GLY A 135 -7.30 -3.45 0.53
CA GLY A 135 -6.29 -4.31 1.14
C GLY A 135 -5.54 -3.64 2.29
N ALA A 136 -4.34 -4.15 2.57
CA ALA A 136 -3.59 -3.80 3.76
C ALA A 136 -2.91 -2.42 3.68
N THR A 137 -2.64 -1.87 4.87
CA THR A 137 -1.70 -0.77 5.08
C THR A 137 -0.36 -1.38 5.48
N TYR A 138 0.72 -0.77 5.02
CA TYR A 138 2.08 -1.20 5.31
C TYR A 138 2.81 -0.16 6.13
N LYS A 139 3.62 -0.64 7.06
CA LYS A 139 4.58 0.16 7.82
C LYS A 139 5.97 -0.29 7.42
N ILE A 140 6.75 0.62 6.87
CA ILE A 140 8.08 0.35 6.35
C ILE A 140 9.06 1.13 7.22
N ASN A 141 10.08 0.45 7.72
CA ASN A 141 11.15 1.06 8.49
C ASN A 141 12.47 0.92 7.73
N VAL A 142 13.26 1.99 7.72
CA VAL A 142 14.61 2.01 7.16
C VAL A 142 15.56 2.55 8.22
N ASP A 143 16.55 1.75 8.60
CA ASP A 143 17.56 2.18 9.57
C ASP A 143 18.69 2.99 8.91
N SER A 144 19.67 3.42 9.70
CA SER A 144 20.80 4.21 9.21
C SER A 144 21.76 3.46 8.28
N THR A 145 21.70 2.13 8.26
CA THR A 145 22.58 1.26 7.46
C THR A 145 21.99 0.93 6.08
N GLY A 146 20.69 1.16 5.89
CA GLY A 146 19.95 0.79 4.70
C GLY A 146 19.22 -0.55 4.83
N HIS A 147 19.06 -1.04 6.05
CA HIS A 147 18.22 -2.20 6.33
C HIS A 147 16.74 -1.79 6.28
N VAL A 148 15.94 -2.53 5.50
CA VAL A 148 14.53 -2.25 5.24
C VAL A 148 13.69 -3.38 5.82
N THR A 149 12.75 -3.03 6.71
CA THR A 149 11.70 -3.94 7.16
C THR A 149 10.33 -3.42 6.76
N MET A 150 9.43 -4.31 6.36
CA MET A 150 8.05 -3.97 6.01
C MET A 150 7.09 -4.87 6.75
N TYR A 151 6.07 -4.26 7.34
CA TYR A 151 5.02 -4.92 8.09
C TYR A 151 3.67 -4.68 7.42
N GLU A 152 2.86 -5.71 7.29
CA GLU A 152 1.52 -5.67 6.72
C GLU A 152 0.44 -5.69 7.82
N GLY A 153 -0.54 -4.79 7.68
CA GLY A 153 -1.80 -4.87 8.41
C GLY A 153 -1.72 -4.53 9.91
N ILE A 154 -2.80 -4.86 10.63
CA ILE A 154 -2.98 -4.54 12.05
C ILE A 154 -2.14 -5.40 12.99
N ASN A 155 -1.74 -6.60 12.53
CA ASN A 155 -0.93 -7.53 13.31
C ASN A 155 0.57 -7.25 13.15
N GLU A 156 0.93 -6.28 12.30
CA GLU A 156 2.30 -5.98 11.91
C GLU A 156 3.03 -7.27 11.45
N ASP A 157 2.43 -8.00 10.50
CA ASP A 157 3.04 -9.22 9.96
C ASP A 157 4.26 -8.83 9.11
N LEU A 158 5.46 -9.33 9.43
CA LEU A 158 6.69 -9.03 8.69
C LEU A 158 6.62 -9.65 7.27
N VAL A 159 6.72 -8.81 6.25
CA VAL A 159 6.62 -9.20 4.82
C VAL A 159 7.87 -8.86 4.01
N LEU A 160 8.77 -8.03 4.53
CA LEU A 160 10.09 -7.76 3.95
C LEU A 160 11.10 -7.58 5.08
N ASP A 161 12.27 -8.16 4.89
CA ASP A 161 13.43 -8.03 5.77
C ASP A 161 14.70 -8.13 4.90
N ALA A 162 15.30 -6.97 4.58
CA ALA A 162 16.37 -6.91 3.59
C ALA A 162 17.41 -5.82 3.86
N ASP A 163 18.68 -6.17 3.69
CA ASP A 163 19.79 -5.21 3.64
C ASP A 163 19.92 -4.63 2.22
N VAL A 164 19.65 -3.34 2.07
CA VAL A 164 19.61 -2.68 0.76
C VAL A 164 20.84 -1.79 0.55
N SER A 165 21.41 -1.86 -0.66
CA SER A 165 22.50 -0.97 -1.08
C SER A 165 22.21 -0.31 -2.42
N LEU A 166 22.41 1.01 -2.47
CA LEU A 166 22.11 1.89 -3.62
C LEU A 166 23.33 2.14 -4.53
N ASN A 167 24.26 1.18 -4.60
CA ASN A 167 25.55 1.29 -5.29
C ASN A 167 25.44 1.88 -6.70
#